data_AF-A0A5N9G9D2-F1
#
_entry.id   AF-A0A5N9G9D2-F1
#
_cell.length_a   1.000
_cell.length_b   1.000
_cell.length_c   1.000
_cell.angle_alpha   90.00
_cell.angle_beta   90.00
_cell.angle_gamma   90.00
#
_symmetry.space_group_name_H-M   'P 1'
#
loop_
_entity.id
_entity.type
_entity.pdbx_description
1 polymer ?
#
loop_
_entity_poly.entity_id
_entity_poly.type
_entity_poly.pdbx_seq_one_letter_code
_entity_poly.pdbx_strand_id
1 'polypeptide(L)'
;MLDRFQLNYGPAVAAELWESFPAGREFWGLVRQGVLSEAHPAFDVVQEFGPGGQDAINLALEHRDWILLIDDRKPLLEAERRGLVVLCSPVLVVDLYSEGRLDIRQALNALAGLTAMQTVSPTLLGPAVAHLNAMWGGHEGQ
;
A
#
# COMPACT_ATOMS: atom_id res chain seq x y z
N MET A 1 -2.08 15.05 -1.44
CA MET A 1 -2.68 13.76 -1.85
C MET A 1 -2.81 12.82 -0.66
N LEU A 2 -1.72 12.61 0.11
CA LEU A 2 -1.76 11.90 1.39
C LEU A 2 -2.26 12.77 2.56
N ASP A 3 -2.42 14.08 2.33
CA ASP A 3 -2.93 15.08 3.28
C ASP A 3 -4.37 14.83 3.77
N ARG A 4 -5.12 13.95 3.10
CA ARG A 4 -6.46 13.52 3.53
C ARG A 4 -6.44 12.29 4.43
N PHE A 5 -5.30 11.61 4.52
CA PHE A 5 -5.15 10.37 5.27
C PHE A 5 -4.18 10.59 6.42
N GLN A 6 -4.53 10.04 7.58
CA GLN A 6 -3.53 9.81 8.61
C GLN A 6 -2.88 8.47 8.30
N LEU A 7 -1.60 8.50 7.95
CA LEU A 7 -0.87 7.28 7.63
C LEU A 7 -0.24 6.73 8.90
N ASN A 8 -0.55 5.47 9.18
CA ASN A 8 -0.06 4.77 10.36
C ASN A 8 0.74 3.53 9.94
N TYR A 9 1.74 3.16 10.74
CA TYR A 9 2.51 1.93 10.57
C TYR A 9 2.70 1.22 11.90
N GLY A 10 2.84 -0.10 11.86
CA GLY A 10 3.16 -0.93 13.03
C GLY A 10 4.66 -1.01 13.32
N PRO A 11 5.10 -1.11 14.59
CA PRO A 11 6.52 -1.19 14.95
C PRO A 11 7.31 -2.29 14.22
N ALA A 12 6.69 -3.43 13.91
CA ALA A 12 7.36 -4.51 13.18
C ALA A 12 7.66 -4.13 11.72
N VAL A 13 6.83 -3.28 11.12
CA VAL A 13 7.09 -2.73 9.77
C VAL A 13 8.35 -1.86 9.78
N ALA A 14 8.52 -1.02 10.80
CA ALA A 14 9.71 -0.19 10.94
C ALA A 14 10.98 -1.02 11.16
N ALA A 15 10.88 -2.15 11.90
CA ALA A 15 12.00 -3.07 12.11
C ALA A 15 12.44 -3.81 10.82
N GLU A 16 11.54 -3.96 9.85
CA GLU A 16 11.84 -4.58 8.55
C GLU A 16 12.39 -3.58 7.51
N LEU A 17 12.12 -2.27 7.68
CA LEU A 17 12.49 -1.22 6.72
C LEU A 17 13.77 -0.48 7.09
N TRP A 18 14.92 -1.15 6.94
CA TRP A 18 16.24 -0.56 7.23
C TRP A 18 16.63 0.54 6.22
N GLU A 19 17.23 1.64 6.69
CA GLU A 19 17.68 2.77 5.85
C GLU A 19 18.76 2.42 4.81
N SER A 20 19.39 1.25 4.93
CA SER A 20 20.32 0.76 3.90
C SER A 20 19.61 0.47 2.57
N PHE A 21 18.31 0.17 2.59
CA PHE A 21 17.51 -0.12 1.40
C PHE A 21 16.78 1.12 0.89
N PRO A 22 16.54 1.25 -0.44
CA PRO A 22 15.79 2.38 -1.01
C PRO A 22 14.43 2.62 -0.35
N ALA A 23 13.62 1.58 -0.19
CA ALA A 23 12.31 1.67 0.44
C ALA A 23 12.40 2.12 1.91
N GLY A 24 13.40 1.65 2.66
CA GLY A 24 13.63 2.08 4.03
C GLY A 24 14.02 3.56 4.13
N ARG A 25 14.84 4.07 3.20
CA ARG A 25 15.17 5.52 3.17
C ARG A 25 13.95 6.39 2.96
N GLU A 26 13.07 6.00 2.04
CA GLU A 26 11.83 6.72 1.77
C GLU A 26 10.90 6.68 2.98
N PHE A 27 10.68 5.49 3.54
CA PHE A 27 9.89 5.28 4.75
C PHE A 27 10.36 6.18 5.91
N TRP A 28 11.64 6.10 6.28
CA TRP A 28 12.20 6.91 7.37
C TRP A 28 12.24 8.41 7.05
N GLY A 29 12.34 8.78 5.77
CA GLY A 29 12.15 10.14 5.31
C GLY A 29 10.75 10.68 5.66
N LEU A 30 9.71 9.90 5.40
CA LEU A 30 8.32 10.24 5.70
C LEU A 30 8.03 10.27 7.20
N VAL A 31 8.61 9.35 7.98
CA VAL A 31 8.52 9.36 9.45
C VAL A 31 9.12 10.65 10.01
N ARG A 32 10.33 11.04 9.58
CA ARG A 32 10.98 12.29 10.03
C ARG A 32 10.21 13.55 9.63
N GLN A 33 9.47 13.51 8.53
CA GLN A 33 8.62 14.60 8.08
C GLN A 33 7.27 14.67 8.83
N GLY A 34 6.99 13.71 9.73
CA GLY A 34 5.73 13.63 10.45
C GLY A 34 4.54 13.21 9.60
N VAL A 35 4.79 12.62 8.43
CA VAL A 35 3.75 12.14 7.50
C VAL A 35 3.23 10.76 7.94
N LEU A 36 4.12 9.94 8.50
CA LEU A 36 3.81 8.62 9.05
C LEU A 36 3.84 8.66 10.58
N SER A 37 2.84 8.06 11.20
CA SER A 37 2.76 7.88 12.66
C SER A 37 2.88 6.41 13.04
N GLU A 38 3.64 6.11 14.09
CA GLU A 38 3.67 4.76 14.64
C GLU A 38 2.40 4.48 15.44
N ALA A 39 1.81 3.32 15.25
CA ALA A 39 0.69 2.83 16.06
C ALA A 39 0.92 1.36 16.40
N HIS A 40 0.64 0.99 17.64
CA HIS A 40 0.87 -0.36 18.15
C HIS A 40 -0.48 -1.08 18.25
N PRO A 41 -0.62 -2.30 17.72
CA PRO A 41 -1.77 -3.12 18.05
C PRO A 41 -1.75 -3.45 19.54
N ALA A 42 -2.90 -3.35 20.18
CA ALA A 42 -3.07 -3.80 21.55
C ALA A 42 -3.08 -5.34 21.67
N PHE A 43 -3.40 -6.07 20.58
CA PHE A 43 -3.54 -7.53 20.60
C PHE A 43 -3.01 -8.23 19.33
N ASP A 44 -2.46 -9.44 19.52
CA ASP A 44 -1.97 -10.28 18.43
C ASP A 44 -2.94 -11.42 18.06
N VAL A 45 -3.90 -11.12 17.19
CA VAL A 45 -4.90 -12.09 16.70
C VAL A 45 -4.37 -12.90 15.52
N VAL A 46 -3.51 -12.30 14.69
CA VAL A 46 -2.92 -12.90 13.50
C VAL A 46 -1.45 -13.21 13.75
N GLN A 47 -1.03 -14.45 13.48
CA GLN A 47 0.34 -14.95 13.68
C GLN A 47 0.88 -15.73 12.47
N GLU A 48 0.19 -15.67 11.34
CA GLU A 48 0.43 -16.55 10.19
C GLU A 48 1.39 -15.97 9.14
N PHE A 49 1.77 -14.69 9.28
CA PHE A 49 2.58 -13.94 8.31
C PHE A 49 3.93 -13.48 8.88
N GLY A 50 4.74 -12.78 8.08
CA GLY A 50 5.93 -12.10 8.62
C GLY A 50 5.54 -11.00 9.63
N PRO A 51 6.46 -10.61 10.54
CA PRO A 51 6.17 -9.66 11.62
C PRO A 51 5.47 -8.39 11.14
N GLY A 52 5.97 -7.72 10.08
CA GLY A 52 5.34 -6.51 9.54
C GLY A 52 3.91 -6.72 9.05
N GLY A 53 3.65 -7.85 8.38
CA GLY A 53 2.31 -8.19 7.88
C GLY A 53 1.33 -8.56 9.00
N GLN A 54 1.80 -9.25 10.04
CA GLN A 54 0.98 -9.56 11.22
C GLN A 54 0.55 -8.28 11.93
N ASP A 55 1.52 -7.41 12.21
CA ASP A 55 1.35 -6.17 12.95
C ASP A 55 0.39 -5.21 12.24
N ALA A 56 0.54 -5.06 10.92
CA ALA A 56 -0.37 -4.25 10.11
C ALA A 56 -1.82 -4.78 10.11
N ILE A 57 -2.00 -6.11 10.02
CA ILE A 57 -3.35 -6.71 10.05
C ILE A 57 -3.97 -6.58 11.44
N ASN A 58 -3.21 -6.84 12.51
CA ASN A 58 -3.69 -6.70 13.88
C ASN A 58 -4.12 -5.27 14.18
N LEU A 59 -3.33 -4.28 13.76
CA LEU A 59 -3.68 -2.86 13.89
C LEU A 59 -4.98 -2.52 13.13
N ALA A 60 -5.14 -3.02 11.90
CA ALA A 60 -6.35 -2.82 11.12
C ALA A 60 -7.59 -3.52 11.71
N LEU A 61 -7.42 -4.65 12.43
CA LEU A 61 -8.52 -5.32 13.12
C LEU A 61 -9.07 -4.50 14.29
N GLU A 62 -8.22 -3.71 14.94
CA GLU A 62 -8.60 -2.77 16.01
C GLU A 62 -9.28 -1.52 15.45
N HIS A 63 -8.91 -1.12 14.23
CA HIS A 63 -9.45 0.03 13.52
C HIS A 63 -10.15 -0.37 12.21
N ARG A 64 -11.31 -1.03 12.34
CA ARG A 64 -12.05 -1.57 11.17
C ARG A 64 -12.52 -0.52 10.14
N ASP A 65 -12.51 0.75 10.52
CA ASP A 65 -12.79 1.90 9.65
C ASP A 65 -11.56 2.37 8.85
N TRP A 66 -10.38 1.81 9.11
CA TRP A 66 -9.16 2.13 8.37
C TRP A 66 -9.04 1.30 7.10
N ILE A 67 -8.24 1.83 6.16
CA ILE A 67 -7.84 1.14 4.95
C ILE A 67 -6.46 0.53 5.19
N LEU A 68 -6.37 -0.80 5.12
CA LEU A 68 -5.11 -1.52 5.18
C LEU A 68 -4.46 -1.51 3.79
N LEU A 69 -3.29 -0.88 3.68
CA LEU A 69 -2.47 -0.94 2.46
C LEU A 69 -1.49 -2.11 2.56
N ILE A 70 -1.59 -3.11 1.67
CA ILE A 70 -0.72 -4.29 1.69
C ILE A 70 -0.44 -4.84 0.29
N ASP A 71 0.83 -5.12 0.01
CA ASP A 71 1.33 -5.45 -1.33
C ASP A 71 1.69 -6.94 -1.51
N ASP A 72 1.53 -7.73 -0.45
CA ASP A 72 1.66 -9.17 -0.48
C ASP A 72 0.31 -9.86 -0.63
N ARG A 73 0.19 -10.73 -1.63
CA ARG A 73 -1.08 -11.38 -1.98
C ARG A 73 -1.68 -12.22 -0.86
N LYS A 74 -0.85 -12.98 -0.13
CA LYS A 74 -1.36 -13.89 0.92
C LYS A 74 -1.96 -13.11 2.10
N PRO A 75 -1.24 -12.15 2.72
CA PRO A 75 -1.81 -11.23 3.71
C PRO A 75 -3.03 -10.46 3.22
N LEU A 76 -3.03 -9.98 1.97
CA LEU A 76 -4.17 -9.26 1.37
C LEU A 76 -5.46 -10.09 1.43
N LEU A 77 -5.41 -11.32 0.91
CA LEU A 77 -6.58 -12.22 0.88
C LEU A 77 -7.08 -12.57 2.28
N GLU A 78 -6.17 -12.71 3.23
CA GLU A 78 -6.53 -13.02 4.61
C GLU A 78 -7.18 -11.82 5.32
N ALA A 79 -6.68 -10.61 5.09
CA ALA A 79 -7.28 -9.39 5.59
C ALA A 79 -8.70 -9.18 5.02
N GLU A 80 -8.89 -9.41 3.71
CA GLU A 80 -10.21 -9.40 3.08
C GLU A 80 -11.15 -10.44 3.70
N ARG A 81 -10.68 -11.67 3.92
CA ARG A 81 -11.46 -12.74 4.57
C ARG A 81 -11.92 -12.37 5.98
N ARG A 82 -11.16 -11.52 6.67
CA ARG A 82 -11.48 -10.99 8.01
C ARG A 82 -12.42 -9.78 7.98
N GLY A 83 -12.80 -9.31 6.79
CA GLY A 83 -13.73 -8.20 6.56
C GLY A 83 -13.07 -6.84 6.75
N LEU A 84 -11.76 -6.73 6.57
CA LEU A 84 -11.05 -5.45 6.53
C LEU A 84 -11.25 -4.76 5.17
N VAL A 85 -11.17 -3.43 5.16
CA VAL A 85 -11.04 -2.66 3.92
C VAL A 85 -9.56 -2.69 3.53
N VAL A 86 -9.25 -3.30 2.40
CA VAL A 86 -7.86 -3.54 1.98
C VAL A 86 -7.64 -2.93 0.60
N LEU A 87 -6.49 -2.29 0.41
CA LEU A 87 -5.98 -1.85 -0.89
C LEU A 87 -4.55 -2.36 -1.07
N CYS A 88 -4.12 -2.53 -2.31
CA CYS A 88 -2.70 -2.67 -2.63
C CYS A 88 -2.22 -1.43 -3.40
N SER A 89 -0.92 -1.15 -3.33
CA SER A 89 -0.31 0.02 -3.96
C SER A 89 -0.61 0.16 -5.45
N PRO A 90 -0.62 -0.90 -6.28
CA PRO A 90 -1.02 -0.78 -7.67
C PRO A 90 -2.46 -0.30 -7.87
N VAL A 91 -3.40 -0.78 -7.04
CA VAL A 91 -4.80 -0.35 -7.08
C VAL A 91 -4.93 1.10 -6.63
N LEU A 92 -4.23 1.50 -5.56
CA LEU A 92 -4.20 2.89 -5.10
C LEU A 92 -3.73 3.85 -6.21
N VAL A 93 -2.71 3.47 -6.99
CA VAL A 93 -2.23 4.30 -8.11
C VAL A 93 -3.31 4.47 -9.18
N VAL A 94 -4.02 3.39 -9.51
CA VAL A 94 -5.14 3.41 -10.47
C VAL A 94 -6.27 4.32 -9.97
N ASP A 95 -6.67 4.18 -8.70
CA ASP A 95 -7.74 4.98 -8.11
C ASP A 95 -7.38 6.47 -8.15
N LEU A 96 -6.15 6.82 -7.76
CA LEU A 96 -5.67 8.20 -7.81
C LEU A 96 -5.64 8.78 -9.24
N TYR A 97 -5.35 7.97 -10.26
CA TYR A 97 -5.47 8.39 -11.66
C TYR A 97 -6.94 8.65 -12.04
N SER A 98 -7.84 7.72 -11.69
CA SER A 98 -9.27 7.84 -12.00
C SER A 98 -9.92 9.07 -11.33
N GLU A 99 -9.42 9.47 -10.17
CA GLU A 99 -9.82 10.68 -9.45
C GLU A 99 -9.15 11.97 -9.99
N GLY A 100 -8.32 11.86 -11.03
CA GLY A 100 -7.58 12.99 -11.61
C GLY A 100 -6.50 13.57 -10.68
N ARG A 101 -6.08 12.82 -9.65
CA ARG A 101 -5.03 13.20 -8.70
C ARG A 101 -3.63 12.92 -9.24
N LEU A 102 -3.53 11.93 -10.12
CA LEU A 102 -2.36 11.64 -10.92
C LEU A 102 -2.69 11.81 -12.40
N ASP A 103 -1.78 12.39 -13.17
CA ASP A 103 -1.80 12.23 -14.62
C ASP A 103 -1.29 10.84 -15.03
N ILE A 104 -1.49 10.47 -16.31
CA ILE A 104 -1.11 9.16 -16.82
C ILE A 104 0.40 8.88 -16.69
N ARG A 105 1.24 9.89 -16.86
CA ARG A 105 2.70 9.74 -16.75
C ARG A 105 3.09 9.51 -15.30
N GLN A 106 2.49 10.22 -14.38
CA GLN A 106 2.71 10.03 -12.94
C GLN A 106 2.24 8.64 -12.49
N ALA A 107 1.08 8.18 -12.94
CA ALA A 107 0.55 6.85 -12.63
C ALA A 107 1.47 5.74 -13.17
N LEU A 108 1.89 5.83 -14.44
CA LEU A 108 2.82 4.86 -15.04
C LEU A 108 4.18 4.84 -14.34
N ASN A 109 4.72 6.02 -13.98
CA ASN A 109 5.97 6.11 -13.24
C ASN A 109 5.86 5.48 -11.84
N ALA A 110 4.74 5.67 -11.15
CA ALA A 110 4.50 5.04 -9.85
C ALA A 110 4.45 3.51 -9.97
N LEU A 111 3.69 2.97 -10.93
CA LEU A 111 3.64 1.51 -11.18
C LEU A 111 5.00 0.93 -11.59
N ALA A 112 5.78 1.66 -12.39
CA ALA A 112 7.14 1.27 -12.74
C ALA A 112 8.06 1.27 -11.51
N GLY A 113 7.93 2.25 -10.63
CA GLY A 113 8.64 2.31 -9.33
C GLY A 113 8.33 1.10 -8.46
N LEU A 114 7.05 0.77 -8.29
CA LEU A 114 6.61 -0.43 -7.56
C LEU A 114 7.21 -1.72 -8.14
N THR A 115 7.27 -1.82 -9.47
CA THR A 115 7.89 -2.96 -10.16
C THR A 115 9.40 -3.03 -9.88
N ALA A 116 10.10 -1.89 -9.94
CA ALA A 116 11.54 -1.81 -9.71
C ALA A 116 11.94 -2.14 -8.26
N MET A 117 11.09 -1.79 -7.28
CA MET A 117 11.31 -2.09 -5.87
C MET A 117 11.13 -3.57 -5.53
N GLN A 118 10.44 -4.35 -6.37
CA GLN A 118 10.14 -5.78 -6.15
C GLN A 118 9.44 -6.07 -4.81
N THR A 119 8.80 -5.05 -4.23
CA THR A 119 8.06 -5.13 -2.95
C THR A 119 6.60 -5.51 -3.15
N VAL A 120 6.14 -5.61 -4.39
CA VAL A 120 4.76 -5.94 -4.73
C VAL A 120 4.69 -7.29 -5.42
N SER A 121 3.75 -8.13 -4.96
CA SER A 121 3.45 -9.40 -5.61
C SER A 121 3.12 -9.18 -7.11
N PRO A 122 3.81 -9.86 -8.06
CA PRO A 122 3.59 -9.65 -9.50
C PRO A 122 2.14 -9.84 -9.96
N THR A 123 1.39 -10.71 -9.26
CA THR A 123 -0.03 -10.96 -9.54
C THR A 123 -0.95 -9.79 -9.21
N LEU A 124 -0.49 -8.80 -8.45
CA LEU A 124 -1.24 -7.57 -8.14
C LEU A 124 -0.92 -6.45 -9.14
N LEU A 125 0.30 -6.40 -9.66
CA LEU A 125 0.75 -5.37 -10.60
C LEU A 125 0.12 -5.52 -12.00
N GLY A 126 0.12 -6.73 -12.56
CA GLY A 126 -0.37 -6.99 -13.92
C GLY A 126 -1.81 -6.50 -14.18
N PRO A 127 -2.78 -6.88 -13.32
CA PRO A 127 -4.16 -6.39 -13.43
C PRO A 127 -4.30 -4.87 -13.36
N ALA A 128 -3.54 -4.20 -12.47
CA ALA A 128 -3.59 -2.76 -12.31
C ALA A 128 -3.07 -2.02 -13.55
N VAL A 129 -1.94 -2.47 -14.14
CA VAL A 129 -1.41 -1.92 -15.40
C VAL A 129 -2.41 -2.09 -16.54
N ALA A 130 -3.02 -3.28 -16.66
CA ALA A 130 -4.02 -3.54 -17.69
C ALA A 130 -5.25 -2.62 -17.53
N HIS A 131 -5.72 -2.41 -16.30
CA HIS A 131 -6.84 -1.53 -16.03
C HIS A 131 -6.52 -0.05 -16.32
N LEU A 132 -5.33 0.42 -15.92
CA LEU A 132 -4.86 1.77 -16.23
C LEU A 132 -4.83 2.04 -17.75
N ASN A 133 -4.26 1.10 -18.51
CA ASN A 133 -4.21 1.21 -19.98
C ASN A 133 -5.61 1.23 -20.60
N ALA A 134 -6.56 0.44 -20.08
CA ALA A 134 -7.94 0.43 -20.58
C ALA A 134 -8.65 1.77 -20.33
N MET A 135 -8.45 2.38 -19.15
CA MET A 135 -9.01 3.70 -18.84
C MET A 135 -8.42 4.79 -19.73
N TRP A 136 -7.10 4.79 -19.92
CA TRP A 136 -6.45 5.79 -20.76
C TRP A 136 -6.81 5.63 -22.24
N GLY A 137 -6.81 4.41 -22.78
CA GLY A 137 -7.20 4.14 -24.16
C GLY A 137 -8.66 4.46 -24.46
N GLY A 138 -9.55 4.43 -23.45
CA GLY A 138 -10.93 4.89 -23.57
C GLY A 138 -11.09 6.42 -23.61
N HIS A 139 -10.09 7.17 -23.12
CA HIS A 139 -10.09 8.63 -23.11
C HIS A 139 -9.63 9.27 -24.44
N GLU A 140 -8.90 8.55 -25.30
CA GLU A 140 -8.46 9.05 -26.62
C GLU A 140 -9.53 8.89 -27.72
N GLY A 141 -10.70 8.31 -27.39
CA GLY A 141 -11.80 8.03 -28.32
C GLY A 141 -13.06 8.89 -28.18
N GLN A 142 -13.03 9.97 -27.39
CA GLN A 142 -14.15 10.92 -27.22
C GLN A 142 -13.78 12.34 -27.63
#